data_AF-A0A3A4PXH3-F1
#
_entry.id   AF-A0A3A4PXH3-F1
#
_cell.length_a   1.000
_cell.length_b   1.000
_cell.length_c   1.000
_cell.angle_alpha   90.00
_cell.angle_beta   90.00
_cell.angle_gamma   90.00
#
_symmetry.space_group_name_H-M   'P 1'
#
loop_
_entity.id
_entity.type
_entity.pdbx_description
1 polymer ?
#
loop_
_entity_poly.entity_id
_entity_poly.type
_entity_poly.pdbx_seq_one_letter_code
_entity_poly.pdbx_strand_id
1 'polypeptide(L)'
;MAIKIRLKRMGNRNRPFYRLVVQDSRWRRDGKTIEDIGWYDPVKQPVEKSFKEQRIYSWLEKGVQLTETVRSLLKNEGILEKFRTGSYKNQESTDSPVTSAAEPAVKPVPETAKKESQPSAEMEVSTEAES
;
A
#
# COMPACT_ATOMS: atom_id res chain seq x y z
N MET A 1 24.38 -8.71 9.26
CA MET A 1 23.07 -9.05 8.67
C MET A 1 22.02 -8.40 9.54
N ALA A 2 21.36 -7.33 9.10
CA ALA A 2 20.39 -6.62 9.96
C ALA A 2 19.29 -6.02 9.10
N ILE A 3 18.05 -6.46 9.34
CA ILE A 3 16.86 -5.87 8.74
C ILE A 3 16.56 -4.58 9.50
N LYS A 4 16.25 -3.51 8.78
CA LYS A 4 15.91 -2.20 9.32
C LYS A 4 14.63 -1.67 8.68
N ILE A 5 13.84 -0.93 9.46
CA ILE A 5 12.77 -0.08 8.93
C ILE A 5 13.35 1.29 8.67
N ARG A 6 13.31 1.72 7.41
CA ARG A 6 13.84 3.02 6.97
C ARG A 6 12.97 3.68 5.93
N LEU A 7 13.19 4.98 5.73
CA LEU A 7 12.51 5.76 4.71
C LEU A 7 13.21 5.57 3.36
N LYS A 8 12.43 5.20 2.34
CA LYS A 8 12.84 5.20 0.94
C LYS A 8 12.34 6.49 0.30
N ARG A 9 13.24 7.25 -0.35
CA ARG A 9 12.85 8.49 -1.00
C ARG A 9 12.28 8.16 -2.37
N MET A 10 11.12 8.71 -2.64
CA MET A 10 10.41 8.70 -3.89
C MET A 10 10.04 10.15 -4.25
N GLY A 11 9.45 10.34 -5.43
CA GLY A 11 9.00 11.66 -5.88
C GLY A 11 10.10 12.49 -6.55
N ASN A 12 9.81 13.77 -6.71
CA ASN A 12 10.61 14.68 -7.53
C ASN A 12 11.58 15.50 -6.66
N ARG A 13 12.51 16.22 -7.32
CA ARG A 13 13.54 17.04 -6.65
C ARG A 13 12.97 17.96 -5.56
N ASN A 14 11.87 18.65 -5.86
CA ASN A 14 11.22 19.63 -4.98
C ASN A 14 9.94 19.11 -4.32
N ARG A 15 9.60 17.83 -4.52
CA ARG A 15 8.43 17.17 -3.92
C ARG A 15 8.84 15.77 -3.44
N PRO A 16 9.59 15.68 -2.34
CA PRO A 16 10.00 14.39 -1.80
C PRO A 16 8.80 13.67 -1.18
N PHE A 17 8.61 12.42 -1.57
CA PHE A 17 7.64 11.51 -0.99
C PHE A 17 8.40 10.36 -0.33
N TYR A 18 8.05 9.97 0.88
CA TYR A 18 8.79 8.91 1.58
C TYR A 18 7.91 7.68 1.77
N ARG A 19 8.45 6.51 1.43
CA ARG A 19 7.83 5.22 1.78
C ARG A 19 8.52 4.63 3.00
N LEU A 20 7.73 4.09 3.91
CA LEU A 20 8.22 3.37 5.07
C LEU A 20 8.40 1.91 4.69
N VAL A 21 9.66 1.46 4.62
CA VAL A 21 10.00 0.16 4.04
C VAL A 21 10.87 -0.68 4.98
N VAL A 22 10.66 -2.00 4.93
CA VAL A 22 11.50 -2.99 5.61
C VAL A 22 12.55 -3.50 4.64
N GLN A 23 13.83 -3.39 5.00
CA GLN A 23 14.92 -3.82 4.12
C GLN A 23 16.20 -4.19 4.88
N ASP A 24 17.05 -5.03 4.27
CA ASP A 24 18.39 -5.30 4.82
C ASP A 24 19.27 -4.04 4.74
N SER A 25 20.03 -3.78 5.79
CA SER A 25 20.90 -2.61 5.91
C SER A 25 21.97 -2.52 4.81
N ARG A 26 22.32 -3.62 4.14
CA ARG A 26 23.34 -3.65 3.06
C ARG A 26 22.81 -3.14 1.73
N TRP A 27 21.51 -3.08 1.54
CA TRP A 27 20.93 -2.61 0.29
C TRP A 27 21.01 -1.08 0.20
N ARG A 28 21.10 -0.57 -1.04
CA ARG A 28 21.05 0.88 -1.34
C ARG A 28 19.72 1.48 -0.86
N ARG A 29 19.71 2.76 -0.47
CA ARG A 29 18.53 3.46 0.12
C ARG A 29 17.22 3.14 -0.61
N ASP A 30 17.24 3.30 -1.93
CA ASP A 30 16.08 3.18 -2.80
C ASP A 30 16.05 1.83 -3.57
N GLY A 31 16.81 0.84 -3.11
CA GLY A 31 16.95 -0.46 -3.73
C GLY A 31 15.78 -1.43 -3.48
N LYS A 32 16.12 -2.73 -3.45
CA LYS A 32 15.20 -3.82 -3.16
C LYS A 32 14.57 -3.62 -1.77
N THR A 33 13.31 -3.96 -1.64
CA THR A 33 12.53 -3.87 -0.40
C THR A 33 11.94 -5.24 -0.10
N ILE A 34 11.82 -5.60 1.18
CA ILE A 34 11.13 -6.81 1.62
C ILE A 34 9.61 -6.54 1.65
N GLU A 35 9.21 -5.49 2.37
CA GLU A 35 7.80 -5.10 2.51
C GLU A 35 7.63 -3.57 2.61
N ASP A 36 6.53 -3.05 2.07
CA ASP A 36 6.09 -1.66 2.18
C ASP A 36 4.97 -1.54 3.23
N ILE A 37 5.30 -0.88 4.34
CA ILE A 37 4.48 -0.83 5.56
C ILE A 37 3.85 0.54 5.79
N GLY A 38 4.06 1.50 4.88
CA GLY A 38 3.42 2.81 4.97
C GLY A 38 4.09 3.89 4.12
N TRP A 39 3.62 5.12 4.28
CA TRP A 39 4.17 6.28 3.58
C TRP A 39 4.00 7.56 4.40
N TYR A 40 4.79 8.56 4.02
CA TYR A 40 4.90 9.85 4.67
C TYR A 40 5.13 10.95 3.62
N ASP A 41 4.23 11.94 3.58
CA ASP A 41 4.32 13.10 2.70
C ASP A 41 4.52 14.38 3.52
N PRO A 42 5.75 14.91 3.60
CA PRO A 42 6.03 16.16 4.31
C PRO A 42 5.65 17.42 3.54
N VAL A 43 5.30 17.32 2.25
CA VAL A 43 5.05 18.47 1.39
C VAL A 43 3.64 19.00 1.60
N LYS A 44 2.68 18.11 1.90
CA LYS A 44 1.31 18.49 2.16
C LYS A 44 1.14 19.14 3.54
N GLN A 45 0.26 20.13 3.59
CA GLN A 45 -0.17 20.81 4.81
C GLN A 45 -1.70 20.69 4.87
N PRO A 46 -2.26 19.84 5.75
CA PRO A 46 -1.61 19.08 6.84
C PRO A 46 -0.73 17.93 6.34
N VAL A 47 0.26 17.55 7.16
CA VAL A 47 1.19 16.45 6.84
C VAL A 47 0.41 15.14 6.76
N GLU A 48 0.36 14.56 5.56
CA GLU A 48 -0.32 13.29 5.33
C GLU A 48 0.64 12.11 5.57
N LYS A 49 0.12 11.07 6.20
CA LYS A 49 0.87 9.84 6.51
C LYS A 49 -0.10 8.67 6.65
N SER A 50 0.37 7.49 6.31
CA SER A 50 -0.40 6.25 6.46
C SER A 50 0.54 5.14 6.89
N PHE A 51 0.21 4.50 8.01
CA PHE A 51 1.01 3.42 8.60
C PHE A 51 0.15 2.19 8.79
N LYS A 52 0.64 1.03 8.30
CA LYS A 52 0.00 -0.26 8.53
C LYS A 52 0.40 -0.78 9.91
N GLU A 53 -0.29 -0.34 10.94
CA GLU A 53 0.04 -0.65 12.35
C GLU A 53 0.29 -2.15 12.59
N GLN A 54 -0.62 -3.02 12.12
CA GLN A 54 -0.51 -4.48 12.27
C GLN A 54 0.81 -5.06 11.72
N ARG A 55 1.23 -4.58 10.54
CA ARG A 55 2.49 -5.03 9.94
C ARG A 55 3.70 -4.49 10.70
N ILE A 56 3.62 -3.24 11.16
CA ILE A 56 4.68 -2.63 11.97
C ILE A 56 4.89 -3.43 13.25
N TYR A 57 3.82 -3.79 13.97
CA TYR A 57 3.92 -4.60 15.19
C TYR A 57 4.57 -5.96 14.92
N SER A 58 4.15 -6.68 13.88
CA SER A 58 4.77 -7.96 13.51
C SER A 58 6.29 -7.86 13.25
N TRP A 59 6.75 -6.76 12.63
CA TRP A 59 8.18 -6.55 12.41
C TRP A 59 8.93 -6.09 13.67
N LEU A 60 8.28 -5.34 14.55
CA LEU A 60 8.85 -4.97 15.85
C LEU A 60 9.00 -6.19 16.77
N GLU A 61 8.03 -7.12 16.78
CA GLU A 61 8.12 -8.38 17.51
C GLU A 61 9.30 -9.25 17.03
N LYS A 62 9.62 -9.20 15.74
CA LYS A 62 10.79 -9.87 15.15
C LYS A 62 12.13 -9.20 15.49
N GLY A 63 12.14 -8.12 16.28
CA GLY A 63 13.35 -7.42 16.70
C GLY A 63 13.99 -6.55 15.62
N VAL A 64 13.21 -6.14 14.61
CA VAL A 64 13.72 -5.25 13.55
C VAL A 64 14.06 -3.88 14.10
N GLN A 65 15.22 -3.36 13.71
CA GLN A 65 15.70 -2.06 14.17
C GLN A 65 15.09 -0.91 13.37
N LEU A 66 14.67 0.15 14.06
CA LEU A 66 14.17 1.37 13.44
C LEU A 66 15.32 2.37 13.18
N THR A 67 15.19 3.18 12.14
CA THR A 67 16.01 4.39 11.99
C THR A 67 15.48 5.52 12.85
N GLU A 68 16.33 6.50 13.20
CA GLU A 68 15.99 7.58 14.14
C GLU A 68 14.74 8.38 13.71
N THR A 69 14.67 8.81 12.45
CA THR A 69 13.51 9.54 11.92
C THR A 69 12.23 8.69 11.98
N VAL A 70 12.32 7.41 11.64
CA VAL A 70 11.18 6.49 11.71
C VAL A 70 10.71 6.32 13.15
N ARG A 71 11.63 6.18 14.09
CA ARG A 71 11.33 6.09 15.51
C ARG A 71 10.57 7.34 15.99
N SER A 72 11.01 8.53 15.59
CA SER A 72 10.31 9.78 15.91
C SER A 72 8.92 9.85 15.29
N LEU A 73 8.76 9.45 14.02
CA LEU A 73 7.45 9.40 13.35
C LEU A 73 6.47 8.46 14.07
N LEU A 74 6.90 7.22 14.36
CA LEU A 74 6.07 6.23 15.05
C LEU A 74 5.79 6.60 16.51
N LYS A 75 6.67 7.36 17.16
CA LYS A 75 6.44 7.92 18.49
C LYS A 75 5.35 9.00 18.45
N ASN A 76 5.40 9.90 17.48
CA ASN A 76 4.40 10.97 17.31
C ASN A 76 2.99 10.40 17.05
N GLU A 77 2.90 9.23 16.39
CA GLU A 77 1.65 8.51 16.18
C GLU A 77 1.18 7.68 17.38
N GLY A 78 2.01 7.55 18.42
CA GLY A 78 1.70 6.68 19.56
C GLY A 78 1.81 5.18 19.27
N ILE A 79 2.25 4.76 18.08
CA ILE A 79 2.40 3.33 17.72
C ILE A 79 3.43 2.65 18.63
N LEU A 80 4.56 3.31 18.92
CA LEU A 80 5.57 2.75 19.82
C LEU A 80 5.09 2.63 21.26
N GLU A 81 4.25 3.56 21.70
CA GLU A 81 3.66 3.53 23.04
C GLU A 81 2.65 2.38 23.15
N LYS A 82 1.78 2.22 22.15
CA LYS A 82 0.86 1.07 22.04
C LYS A 82 1.61 -0.26 22.04
N PHE A 83 2.73 -0.35 21.31
CA PHE A 83 3.58 -1.54 21.27
C PHE A 83 4.18 -1.86 22.63
N ARG A 84 4.72 -0.85 23.33
CA ARG A 84 5.33 -1.01 24.66
C ARG A 84 4.33 -1.45 25.72
N THR A 85 3.12 -0.91 25.70
CA THR A 85 2.05 -1.25 26.66
C THR A 85 1.33 -2.55 26.28
N GLY A 86 1.58 -3.11 25.10
CA GLY A 86 0.93 -4.34 24.61
C GLY A 86 -0.51 -4.16 24.14
N SER A 87 -1.03 -2.93 24.13
CA SER A 87 -2.45 -2.62 23.84
C SER A 87 -2.87 -2.90 22.39
N TYR A 88 -1.92 -3.12 21.47
CA TYR A 88 -2.20 -3.40 20.06
C TYR A 88 -2.84 -4.77 19.82
N LYS A 89 -2.73 -5.71 20.76
CA LYS A 89 -3.27 -7.08 20.64
C LYS A 89 -4.80 -7.16 20.82
N ASN A 90 -5.41 -6.13 21.42
CA ASN A 90 -6.85 -6.09 21.69
C ASN A 90 -7.70 -5.71 20.46
N GLN A 91 -7.08 -5.59 19.28
CA GLN A 91 -7.74 -5.18 18.03
C GLN A 91 -8.00 -6.36 17.08
N GLU A 92 -7.74 -7.60 17.51
CA GLU A 92 -7.89 -8.79 16.68
C GLU A 92 -9.26 -9.44 16.90
N SER A 93 -10.29 -8.89 16.26
CA SER A 93 -11.57 -9.54 15.98
C SER A 93 -12.16 -8.80 14.78
N THR A 94 -12.49 -9.50 13.71
CA THR A 94 -12.97 -8.98 12.41
C THR A 94 -11.88 -8.48 11.46
N ASP A 95 -11.07 -9.39 10.93
CA ASP A 95 -11.16 -9.74 9.50
C ASP A 95 -10.01 -10.69 9.11
N SER A 96 -10.32 -11.98 9.04
CA SER A 96 -9.60 -12.96 8.21
C SER A 96 -10.59 -14.10 8.01
N PRO A 97 -10.84 -14.51 6.76
CA PRO A 97 -9.77 -15.11 5.97
C PRO A 97 -9.76 -14.72 4.49
N VAL A 98 -8.59 -14.38 3.96
CA VAL A 98 -8.26 -14.70 2.56
C VAL A 98 -7.50 -16.01 2.58
N THR A 99 -8.24 -17.12 2.62
CA THR A 99 -7.77 -18.37 2.02
C THR A 99 -8.19 -18.32 0.55
N SER A 100 -7.23 -18.15 -0.34
CA SER A 100 -7.46 -18.41 -1.76
C SER A 100 -6.20 -19.00 -2.35
N ALA A 101 -6.06 -20.30 -2.10
CA ALA A 101 -5.26 -21.22 -2.88
C ALA A 101 -6.03 -22.55 -2.92
N ALA A 102 -6.94 -22.69 -3.91
CA ALA A 102 -7.37 -23.97 -4.51
C ALA A 102 -8.50 -23.74 -5.53
N GLU A 103 -8.23 -23.99 -6.82
CA GLU A 103 -9.20 -24.58 -7.77
C GLU A 103 -9.86 -25.83 -7.15
N PRO A 104 -11.13 -26.24 -7.47
CA PRO A 104 -11.55 -26.56 -8.85
C PRO A 104 -13.09 -26.48 -9.19
N ALA A 105 -13.39 -26.66 -10.48
CA ALA A 105 -14.51 -27.44 -11.05
C ALA A 105 -16.02 -27.06 -10.90
N VAL A 106 -16.57 -26.63 -12.04
CA VAL A 106 -17.76 -27.10 -12.79
C VAL A 106 -19.11 -27.32 -12.06
N LYS A 107 -20.18 -26.65 -12.57
CA LYS A 107 -21.54 -27.13 -12.96
C LYS A 107 -22.53 -25.93 -13.07
N PRO A 108 -23.73 -26.06 -13.69
CA PRO A 108 -24.05 -26.13 -15.12
C PRO A 108 -24.95 -24.96 -15.61
N VAL A 109 -25.12 -24.83 -16.94
CA VAL A 109 -26.07 -23.97 -17.71
C VAL A 109 -27.50 -24.61 -17.62
N PRO A 110 -28.68 -23.93 -17.57
CA PRO A 110 -29.20 -23.05 -18.66
C PRO A 110 -30.23 -21.92 -18.34
N GLU A 111 -30.56 -21.16 -19.41
CA GLU A 111 -31.68 -20.20 -19.64
C GLU A 111 -31.61 -18.84 -18.91
N THR A 112 -31.81 -17.67 -19.52
CA THR A 112 -32.67 -17.32 -20.66
C THR A 112 -32.18 -16.02 -21.37
N ALA A 113 -32.16 -16.08 -22.71
CA ALA A 113 -32.29 -15.07 -23.77
C ALA A 113 -32.14 -13.53 -23.57
N LYS A 114 -31.45 -12.94 -24.58
CA LYS A 114 -31.51 -11.57 -25.16
C LYS A 114 -30.97 -10.44 -24.27
N LYS A 115 -30.13 -9.50 -24.74
CA LYS A 115 -30.14 -8.77 -26.03
C LYS A 115 -28.84 -7.93 -26.18
N GLU A 116 -28.47 -7.65 -27.43
CA GLU A 116 -27.68 -6.50 -27.92
C GLU A 116 -26.14 -6.45 -27.77
N SER A 117 -25.50 -7.14 -28.72
CA SER A 117 -24.70 -6.59 -29.84
C SER A 117 -23.93 -5.27 -29.70
N GLN A 118 -22.66 -5.42 -30.04
CA GLN A 118 -21.55 -4.49 -30.24
C GLN A 118 -21.68 -3.58 -31.50
N PRO A 119 -20.72 -2.64 -31.70
CA PRO A 119 -20.93 -1.28 -32.22
C PRO A 119 -20.66 -1.11 -33.73
N SER A 120 -21.17 -0.02 -34.30
CA SER A 120 -20.76 0.47 -35.63
C SER A 120 -19.68 1.54 -35.52
N ALA A 121 -18.60 1.32 -36.26
CA ALA A 121 -17.54 2.24 -36.59
C ALA A 121 -17.96 3.21 -37.72
N GLU A 122 -17.32 4.39 -37.72
CA GLU A 122 -16.95 5.28 -38.85
C GLU A 122 -18.08 5.70 -39.83
N MET A 123 -18.26 6.96 -40.22
CA MET A 123 -17.31 7.75 -41.02
C MET A 123 -17.95 9.13 -41.33
N GLU A 124 -17.10 10.11 -41.64
CA GLU A 124 -17.33 11.31 -42.46
C GLU A 124 -17.84 12.63 -41.82
N VAL A 125 -16.83 13.43 -41.52
CA VAL A 125 -16.75 14.90 -41.61
C VAL A 125 -17.15 15.38 -43.01
N SER A 126 -18.04 16.37 -43.11
CA SER A 126 -17.85 17.56 -43.98
C SER A 126 -18.88 18.65 -43.67
N THR A 127 -18.33 19.84 -43.52
CA THR A 127 -18.90 21.15 -43.26
C THR A 127 -19.34 21.87 -44.54
N GLU A 128 -20.46 22.58 -44.46
CA GLU A 128 -20.71 23.96 -44.97
C GLU A 128 -20.69 24.29 -46.49
N ALA A 129 -21.64 25.17 -46.86
CA ALA A 129 -21.61 26.22 -47.90
C ALA A 129 -22.45 26.08 -49.18
N GLU A 130 -23.35 27.06 -49.33
CA GLU A 130 -23.78 27.80 -50.55
C GLU A 130 -24.86 27.23 -51.50
N SER A 131 -26.10 27.73 -51.37
CA SER A 131 -26.85 28.52 -52.36
C SER A 131 -28.28 28.81 -51.90
#